data_AF-A0A139DD22-F1
#
_entry.id   AF-A0A139DD22-F1
#
_cell.length_a   1.000
_cell.length_b   1.000
_cell.length_c   1.000
_cell.angle_alpha   90.00
_cell.angle_beta   90.00
_cell.angle_gamma   90.00
#
_symmetry.space_group_name_H-M   'P 1'
#
loop_
_entity.id
_entity.type
_entity.pdbx_description
1 polymer ?
#
loop_
_entity_poly.entity_id
_entity_poly.type
_entity_poly.pdbx_seq_one_letter_code
_entity_poly.pdbx_strand_id
1 'polypeptide(L)' 'MHPSITLPSPAKLNLFLHIVGKRPDGYHELQTLFQFLDYGDELTFTLT' A
#
# COMPACT_ATOMS: atom_id res chain seq x y z
N MET A 1 21.65 -12.93 -19.92
CA MET A 1 20.49 -12.64 -19.05
C MET A 1 20.84 -11.44 -18.21
N HIS A 2 20.01 -10.40 -18.18
CA HIS A 2 20.24 -9.27 -17.29
C HIS A 2 19.94 -9.70 -15.84
N PRO A 3 20.69 -9.19 -14.85
CA PRO A 3 20.39 -9.47 -13.45
C PRO A 3 18.97 -9.01 -13.11
N SER A 4 18.25 -9.86 -12.38
CA SER A 4 16.92 -9.56 -11.88
C SER A 4 16.81 -9.81 -10.38
N ILE A 5 15.90 -9.08 -9.74
CA ILE A 5 15.50 -9.30 -8.35
C ILE A 5 13.98 -9.39 -8.27
N THR A 6 13.47 -10.27 -7.41
CA THR A 6 12.04 -10.41 -7.10
C THR A 6 11.83 -10.04 -5.65
N LEU A 7 10.85 -9.17 -5.38
CA LEU A 7 10.56 -8.63 -4.06
C LEU A 7 9.04 -8.69 -3.78
N PRO A 8 8.64 -8.97 -2.52
CA PRO A 8 7.23 -9.02 -2.15
C PRO A 8 6.63 -7.60 -2.07
N SER A 9 5.36 -7.50 -2.44
CA SER A 9 4.53 -6.29 -2.30
C SER A 9 3.29 -6.62 -1.46
N PRO A 10 3.40 -6.60 -0.12
CA PRO A 10 2.33 -7.05 0.77
C PRO A 10 1.10 -6.15 0.69
N ALA A 11 -0.07 -6.78 0.67
CA ALA A 11 -1.35 -6.12 0.80
C ALA A 11 -1.57 -5.60 2.23
N LYS A 12 -2.50 -4.65 2.36
CA LYS A 12 -2.97 -4.17 3.67
C LYS A 12 -4.48 -4.27 3.78
N LEU A 13 -4.95 -4.31 5.01
CA LEU A 13 -6.32 -3.98 5.39
C LEU A 13 -6.34 -2.69 6.21
N ASN A 14 -7.45 -1.98 6.12
CA ASN A 14 -7.82 -0.97 7.11
C ASN A 14 -8.77 -1.66 8.09
N LEU A 15 -8.34 -1.89 9.34
CA LEU A 15 -9.20 -2.55 10.33
C LEU A 15 -10.37 -1.66 10.79
N PHE A 16 -10.25 -0.35 10.58
CA PHE A 16 -11.36 0.58 10.54
C PHE A 16 -11.02 1.75 9.63
N LEU A 17 -12.01 2.53 9.21
CA LEU A 17 -11.81 3.78 8.51
C LEU A 17 -12.79 4.82 9.04
N HIS A 18 -12.27 5.92 9.56
CA HIS A 18 -13.06 7.05 10.05
C HIS A 18 -12.68 8.31 9.26
N ILE A 19 -13.68 8.95 8.67
CA ILE A 19 -13.55 10.21 7.95
C ILE A 19 -13.78 11.34 8.97
N VAL A 20 -12.72 12.08 9.30
CA VAL A 20 -12.76 13.14 10.31
C VAL A 20 -13.36 14.43 9.74
N GLY A 21 -13.07 14.73 8.47
CA GLY A 21 -13.59 15.90 7.82
C GLY A 21 -13.06 16.08 6.40
N LYS A 22 -13.62 17.05 5.67
CA LYS A 22 -13.15 17.46 4.34
C LYS A 22 -12.17 18.63 4.47
N ARG A 23 -11.02 18.49 3.83
CA ARG A 23 -9.95 19.50 3.76
C ARG A 23 -10.23 20.55 2.68
N PRO A 24 -9.62 21.74 2.77
CA PRO A 24 -9.77 22.80 1.75
C PRO A 24 -9.29 22.41 0.35
N ASP A 25 -8.38 21.43 0.24
CA ASP A 25 -7.87 20.90 -1.03
C ASP A 25 -8.77 19.84 -1.67
N GLY A 26 -9.95 19.58 -1.09
CA GLY A 26 -10.95 18.64 -1.62
C GLY A 26 -10.80 17.21 -1.14
N TYR A 27 -9.72 16.87 -0.41
CA TYR A 27 -9.52 15.55 0.18
C TYR A 27 -10.16 15.43 1.57
N HIS A 28 -10.03 14.25 2.19
CA HIS A 28 -10.51 14.00 3.54
C HIS A 28 -9.35 13.77 4.50
N GLU A 29 -9.51 14.27 5.73
CA GLU A 29 -8.71 13.82 6.85
C GLU A 29 -9.24 12.45 7.32
N LEU A 30 -8.35 11.46 7.40
CA LEU A 30 -8.70 10.08 7.69
C LEU A 30 -7.99 9.60 8.95
N GLN A 31 -8.72 8.89 9.79
CA GLN A 31 -8.19 8.11 10.90
C GLN A 31 -8.45 6.62 10.60
N THR A 32 -7.42 5.79 10.68
CA THR A 32 -7.50 4.37 10.37
C THR A 32 -6.38 3.61 11.08
N LEU A 33 -6.51 2.28 11.22
CA LEU A 33 -5.43 1.39 11.63
C LEU A 33 -5.10 0.45 10.46
N PHE A 34 -3.86 0.53 9.99
CA PHE A 34 -3.33 -0.33 8.93
C PHE A 34 -2.79 -1.64 9.50
N GLN A 35 -3.16 -2.75 8.86
CA GLN A 35 -2.61 -4.06 9.12
C GLN A 35 -2.07 -4.64 7.81
N PHE A 36 -0.77 -4.93 7.76
CA PHE A 36 -0.17 -5.67 6.66
C PHE A 36 -0.51 -7.15 6.77
N LEU A 37 -0.61 -7.82 5.62
CA LEU A 37 -0.87 -9.24 5.52
C LEU A 37 0.36 -9.97 4.98
N ASP A 38 0.46 -11.25 5.30
CA ASP A 38 1.38 -12.19 4.64
C ASP A 38 0.82 -12.63 3.27
N TYR A 39 0.18 -11.71 2.56
CA TYR A 39 -0.45 -11.90 1.26
C TYR A 39 -0.21 -10.65 0.41
N GLY A 40 0.07 -10.82 -0.87
CA GLY A 40 0.32 -9.72 -1.79
C GLY A 40 0.86 -10.20 -3.13
N ASP A 41 1.37 -9.25 -3.90
CA ASP A 41 1.99 -9.53 -5.21
C ASP A 41 3.49 -9.77 -5.06
N GLU A 42 4.11 -10.36 -6.09
CA GLU A 42 5.56 -10.45 -6.25
C GLU A 42 5.99 -9.60 -7.46
N LEU A 43 6.91 -8.67 -7.25
CA LEU A 43 7.37 -7.75 -8.29
C LEU A 43 8.79 -8.11 -8.70
N THR A 44 8.99 -8.34 -10.01
CA THR A 44 10.31 -8.66 -10.57
C THR A 44 10.85 -7.47 -11.36
N PHE A 45 12.07 -7.05 -11.03
CA PHE A 45 12.76 -5.94 -11.67
C PHE A 45 13.99 -6.45 -12.41
N THR A 46 14.25 -5.92 -13.60
CA THR A 46 15.40 -6.27 -14.43
C THR A 46 16.15 -5.01 -14.83
N LEU A 47 17.49 -5.04 -14.75
CA LEU A 47 18.32 -3.92 -15.24
C LEU A 47 18.19 -3.80 -16.76
N THR A 48 17.89 -2.59 -17.24
CA THR A 48 17.83 -2.21 -18.66
C THR A 48 19.13 -1.60 -19.13
#